data_AF-A0A7Y7CPU2-F1
#
_entry.id   AF-A0A7Y7CPU2-F1
#
_cell.length_a   1.000
_cell.length_b   1.000
_cell.length_c   1.000
_cell.angle_alpha   90.00
_cell.angle_beta   90.00
_cell.angle_gamma   90.00
#
_symmetry.space_group_name_H-M   'P 1'
#
loop_
_entity.id
_entity.type
_entity.pdbx_description
1 polymer ?
#
loop_
_entity_poly.entity_id
_entity_poly.type
_entity_poly.pdbx_seq_one_letter_code
_entity_poly.pdbx_strand_id
1 'polypeptide(L)'
;MLKEAFFSTLFCLTLTYLLSLIILNLSFLNPFKEAFKDFSFSDIFYAEKIQESKINSNIILVNIERRNRFEIGMLLESILEAEPKVIGVDAIFKDLKEEESDAYLAKFLQHEKVISAKNIDNDKIIKNHPFFKTKNDAFININFSGENVIRTFDAFYKQDSSFATKIALKFTDFSVEKLNNRKRIKYTGNYKSFFNIGFDELMLLNDKSFMKDKIVLLGYLGTPLGSNYDVEDKFFTPLNEKTAGKSLPDMFGVVIHANLINMFINNEFIYEVSNTTTTIVTLCFVFLFMILVVKLERKGEIYNRTLKWLILLLFTIILLYVHLLFLSIDIYVNVFFLTAITVVASNMFIFYVHFIKLLKKKISWKSYLD
;
A
#
# COMPACT_ATOMS: atom_id res chain seq x y z
N MET A 1 -13.59 35.40 22.20
CA MET A 1 -12.76 34.74 21.18
C MET A 1 -12.74 33.22 21.36
N LEU A 2 -12.10 32.64 22.39
CA LEU A 2 -12.01 31.17 22.55
C LEU A 2 -13.38 30.49 22.62
N LYS A 3 -14.32 31.07 23.38
CA LYS A 3 -15.72 30.62 23.42
C LYS A 3 -16.36 30.60 22.01
N GLU A 4 -16.15 31.65 21.23
CA GLU A 4 -16.66 31.76 19.85
C GLU A 4 -16.04 30.69 18.95
N ALA A 5 -14.71 30.53 19.02
CA ALA A 5 -13.99 29.53 18.25
C ALA A 5 -14.43 28.10 18.61
N PHE A 6 -14.75 27.83 19.88
CA PHE A 6 -15.27 26.54 20.30
C PHE A 6 -16.63 26.24 19.69
N PHE A 7 -17.60 27.16 19.81
CA PHE A 7 -18.93 26.98 19.21
C PHE A 7 -18.88 26.92 17.69
N SER A 8 -18.05 27.75 17.05
CA SER A 8 -17.88 27.70 15.60
C SER A 8 -17.25 26.39 15.15
N THR A 9 -16.27 25.86 15.90
CA THR A 9 -15.67 24.54 15.61
C THR A 9 -16.71 23.44 15.65
N LEU A 10 -17.49 23.35 16.74
CA LEU A 10 -18.52 22.33 16.88
C LEU A 10 -19.57 22.42 15.78
N PHE A 11 -20.04 23.63 15.48
CA PHE A 11 -21.01 23.89 14.41
C PHE A 11 -20.46 23.46 13.04
N CYS A 12 -19.24 23.87 12.70
CA CYS A 12 -18.64 23.59 11.40
C CYS A 12 -18.33 22.10 11.22
N LEU A 13 -17.87 21.41 12.27
CA LEU A 13 -17.67 19.96 12.24
C LEU A 13 -18.99 19.22 12.09
N THR A 14 -20.05 19.66 12.78
CA THR A 14 -21.39 19.09 12.62
C THR A 14 -21.89 19.25 11.19
N LEU A 15 -21.74 20.44 10.60
CA LEU A 15 -22.15 20.67 9.21
C LEU A 15 -21.29 19.87 8.22
N THR A 16 -19.99 19.72 8.49
CA THR A 16 -19.07 18.89 7.69
C THR A 16 -19.50 17.42 7.73
N TYR A 17 -19.90 16.92 8.90
CA TYR A 17 -20.44 15.57 9.06
C TYR A 17 -21.77 15.38 8.32
N LEU A 18 -22.71 16.34 8.42
CA LEU A 18 -23.96 16.27 7.67
C LEU A 18 -23.71 16.29 6.16
N LEU A 19 -22.77 17.11 5.70
CA LEU A 19 -22.37 17.16 4.29
C LEU A 19 -21.75 15.83 3.82
N SER A 20 -20.94 15.18 4.67
CA SER A 20 -20.34 13.88 4.31
C SER A 20 -21.41 12.80 4.13
N LEU A 21 -22.46 12.78 4.95
CA LEU A 21 -23.60 11.86 4.78
C LEU A 21 -24.29 12.04 3.42
N ILE A 22 -24.42 13.29 2.95
CA ILE A 22 -25.00 13.58 1.63
C ILE A 22 -24.07 13.08 0.53
N ILE A 23 -22.79 13.46 0.58
CA ILE A 23 -21.80 13.11 -0.45
C ILE A 23 -21.63 11.59 -0.57
N LEU A 24 -21.58 10.88 0.55
CA LEU A 24 -21.37 9.44 0.58
C LEU A 24 -22.54 8.66 -0.03
N ASN A 25 -23.78 9.17 0.08
CA ASN A 25 -24.97 8.52 -0.45
C ASN A 25 -25.28 8.84 -1.93
N LEU A 26 -24.65 9.88 -2.50
CA LEU A 26 -24.86 10.26 -3.89
C LEU A 26 -23.96 9.45 -4.83
N SER A 27 -24.58 8.65 -5.71
CA SER A 27 -23.89 7.78 -6.67
C SER A 27 -23.17 8.55 -7.77
N PHE A 28 -23.67 9.71 -8.19
CA PHE A 28 -23.02 10.54 -9.21
C PHE A 28 -21.64 11.08 -8.77
N LEU A 29 -21.37 11.11 -7.45
CA LEU A 29 -20.07 11.50 -6.90
C LEU A 29 -19.09 10.33 -6.78
N ASN A 30 -19.49 9.10 -7.11
CA ASN A 30 -18.62 7.93 -7.03
C ASN A 30 -17.32 8.07 -7.86
N PRO A 31 -17.31 8.66 -9.07
CA PRO A 31 -16.07 8.88 -9.80
C PRO A 31 -15.04 9.71 -9.02
N PHE A 32 -15.49 10.72 -8.27
CA PHE A 32 -14.61 11.51 -7.41
C PHE A 32 -14.12 10.71 -6.21
N LYS A 33 -15.01 9.92 -5.58
CA LYS A 33 -14.64 9.06 -4.43
C LYS A 33 -13.52 8.09 -4.81
N GLU A 34 -13.66 7.39 -5.94
CA GLU A 34 -12.63 6.45 -6.41
C GLU A 34 -11.34 7.18 -6.79
N ALA A 35 -11.42 8.33 -7.48
CA ALA A 35 -10.24 9.12 -7.83
C ALA A 35 -9.45 9.60 -6.60
N PHE A 36 -10.13 9.98 -5.50
CA PHE A 36 -9.47 10.38 -4.26
C PHE A 36 -8.99 9.18 -3.43
N LYS A 37 -9.65 8.02 -3.52
CA LYS A 37 -9.22 6.77 -2.86
C LYS A 37 -7.86 6.30 -3.38
N ASP A 38 -7.64 6.48 -4.68
CA ASP A 38 -6.40 6.08 -5.34
C ASP A 38 -5.27 7.13 -5.23
N PHE A 39 -5.51 8.29 -4.62
CA PHE A 39 -4.50 9.32 -4.42
C PHE A 39 -3.83 9.22 -3.04
N SER A 40 -2.50 9.30 -2.98
CA SER A 40 -1.75 9.45 -1.73
C SER A 40 -0.50 10.29 -1.91
N PHE A 41 -0.26 11.23 -0.99
CA PHE A 41 0.97 12.03 -0.95
C PHE A 41 2.22 11.18 -0.73
N SER A 42 2.09 10.02 -0.08
CA SER A 42 3.20 9.07 0.09
C SER A 42 3.75 8.57 -1.23
N ASP A 43 2.92 8.50 -2.27
CA ASP A 43 3.33 7.88 -3.53
C ASP A 43 4.30 8.80 -4.28
N ILE A 44 4.16 10.11 -4.12
CA ILE A 44 5.14 11.09 -4.61
C ILE A 44 6.51 10.83 -3.97
N PHE A 45 6.55 10.52 -2.67
CA PHE A 45 7.81 10.20 -1.98
C PHE A 45 8.46 8.93 -2.55
N TYR A 46 7.67 7.88 -2.77
CA TYR A 46 8.17 6.62 -3.31
C TYR A 46 8.67 6.78 -4.75
N ALA A 47 7.86 7.42 -5.61
CA ALA A 47 8.17 7.65 -7.01
C ALA A 47 9.44 8.51 -7.21
N GLU A 48 9.69 9.51 -6.37
CA GLU A 48 10.85 10.39 -6.49
C GLU A 48 12.11 9.86 -5.79
N LYS A 49 11.98 9.25 -4.59
CA LYS A 49 13.13 8.96 -3.72
C LYS A 49 13.73 7.56 -3.93
N ILE A 50 12.95 6.59 -4.40
CA ILE A 50 13.35 5.17 -4.43
C ILE A 50 13.70 4.71 -5.85
N GLN A 51 14.24 5.61 -6.69
CA GLN A 51 14.53 5.26 -8.08
C GLN A 51 15.76 4.36 -8.27
N GLU A 52 16.64 4.15 -7.29
CA GLU A 52 17.70 3.12 -7.40
C GLU A 52 18.35 2.83 -6.03
N SER A 53 18.10 1.63 -5.50
CA SER A 53 18.69 1.14 -4.24
C SER A 53 19.86 0.18 -4.51
N LYS A 54 20.69 -0.08 -3.48
CA LYS A 54 21.65 -1.19 -3.49
C LYS A 54 20.92 -2.50 -3.81
N ILE A 55 21.47 -3.29 -4.75
CA ILE A 55 20.88 -4.59 -5.13
C ILE A 55 20.87 -5.53 -3.91
N ASN A 56 19.70 -6.05 -3.59
CA ASN A 56 19.55 -7.12 -2.60
C ASN A 56 19.93 -8.46 -3.25
N SER A 57 20.95 -9.12 -2.69
CA SER A 57 21.44 -10.44 -3.14
C SER A 57 20.98 -11.61 -2.26
N ASN A 58 20.21 -11.35 -1.21
CA ASN A 58 19.60 -12.39 -0.38
C ASN A 58 18.31 -12.95 -1.00
N ILE A 59 17.66 -12.17 -1.86
CA ILE A 59 16.45 -12.54 -2.59
C ILE A 59 16.78 -12.55 -4.09
N ILE A 60 16.60 -13.70 -4.71
CA ILE A 60 16.85 -13.92 -6.13
C ILE A 60 15.50 -14.13 -6.83
N LEU A 61 15.25 -13.30 -7.83
CA LEU A 61 14.08 -13.39 -8.70
C LEU A 61 14.42 -14.21 -9.94
N VAL A 62 13.65 -15.27 -10.21
CA VAL A 62 13.81 -16.11 -11.40
C VAL A 62 12.57 -15.98 -12.26
N ASN A 63 12.74 -15.45 -13.47
CA ASN A 63 11.64 -15.30 -14.42
C ASN A 63 11.28 -16.65 -15.05
N ILE A 64 10.07 -17.14 -14.80
CA ILE A 64 9.58 -18.39 -15.39
C ILE A 64 9.02 -18.21 -16.81
N GLU A 65 8.85 -16.97 -17.28
CA GLU A 65 8.39 -16.66 -18.63
C GLU A 65 7.10 -17.43 -19.00
N ARG A 66 7.06 -18.05 -20.19
CA ARG A 66 5.94 -18.89 -20.67
C ARG A 66 6.33 -20.37 -20.70
N ARG A 67 7.21 -20.81 -19.80
CA ARG A 67 7.77 -22.17 -19.78
C ARG A 67 6.70 -23.21 -19.45
N ASN A 68 6.87 -24.40 -20.03
CA ASN A 68 6.00 -25.53 -19.76
C ASN A 68 6.34 -26.19 -18.42
N ARG A 69 5.54 -27.19 -18.00
CA ARG A 69 5.69 -27.82 -16.68
C ARG A 69 6.96 -28.64 -16.54
N PHE A 70 7.40 -29.30 -17.62
CA PHE A 70 8.65 -30.02 -17.63
C PHE A 70 9.83 -29.07 -17.44
N GLU A 71 9.86 -27.96 -18.18
CA GLU A 71 10.87 -26.90 -18.04
C GLU A 71 10.88 -26.29 -16.62
N ILE A 72 9.72 -25.98 -16.05
CA ILE A 72 9.64 -25.49 -14.65
C ILE A 72 10.14 -26.56 -13.67
N GLY A 73 9.88 -27.85 -13.94
CA GLY A 73 10.44 -28.96 -13.18
C GLY A 73 11.97 -28.99 -13.24
N MET A 74 12.56 -28.81 -14.42
CA MET A 74 14.01 -28.79 -14.63
C MET A 74 14.64 -27.60 -13.91
N LEU A 75 13.98 -26.44 -13.98
CA LEU A 75 14.36 -25.24 -13.25
C LEU A 75 14.41 -25.49 -11.74
N LEU A 76 13.36 -26.10 -11.19
CA LEU A 76 13.29 -26.44 -9.77
C LEU A 76 14.34 -27.47 -9.36
N GLU A 77 14.59 -28.49 -10.18
CA GLU A 77 15.67 -29.46 -9.94
C GLU A 77 17.02 -28.72 -9.83
N SER A 78 17.36 -27.90 -10.82
CA SER A 78 18.63 -27.20 -10.85
C SER A 78 18.80 -26.18 -9.72
N ILE A 79 17.71 -25.49 -9.33
CA ILE A 79 17.74 -24.58 -8.19
C ILE A 79 17.89 -25.35 -6.88
N LEU A 80 17.23 -26.51 -6.71
CA LEU A 80 17.34 -27.32 -5.50
C LEU A 80 18.76 -27.88 -5.30
N GLU A 81 19.43 -28.27 -6.38
CA GLU A 81 20.83 -28.71 -6.38
C GLU A 81 21.79 -27.63 -5.88
N ALA A 82 21.46 -26.35 -6.08
CA ALA A 82 22.25 -25.21 -5.57
C ALA A 82 22.04 -24.92 -4.07
N GLU A 83 21.26 -25.76 -3.38
CA GLU A 83 21.00 -25.70 -1.94
C GLU A 83 20.50 -24.33 -1.40
N PRO A 84 19.44 -23.74 -1.98
CA PRO A 84 18.85 -22.51 -1.44
C PRO A 84 18.27 -22.76 -0.05
N LYS A 85 18.04 -21.68 0.70
CA LYS A 85 17.38 -21.76 2.00
C LYS A 85 15.90 -22.05 1.85
N VAL A 86 15.25 -21.38 0.91
CA VAL A 86 13.81 -21.51 0.62
C VAL A 86 13.52 -21.09 -0.83
N ILE A 87 12.57 -21.77 -1.45
CA ILE A 87 12.10 -21.49 -2.81
C ILE A 87 10.60 -21.13 -2.74
N GLY A 88 10.22 -19.96 -3.23
CA GLY A 88 8.83 -19.59 -3.46
C GLY A 88 8.46 -19.81 -4.92
N VAL A 89 7.34 -20.50 -5.18
CA VAL A 89 6.80 -20.66 -6.54
C VAL A 89 5.47 -19.91 -6.64
N ASP A 90 5.52 -18.72 -7.26
CA ASP A 90 4.37 -17.86 -7.55
C ASP A 90 3.69 -18.28 -8.86
N ALA A 91 3.18 -19.51 -8.86
CA ALA A 91 2.41 -20.10 -9.95
C ALA A 91 1.46 -21.17 -9.43
N ILE A 92 0.26 -21.24 -10.00
CA ILE A 92 -0.77 -22.22 -9.61
C ILE A 92 -1.07 -23.18 -10.77
N PHE A 93 -0.71 -24.44 -10.58
CA PHE A 93 -0.97 -25.56 -11.49
C PHE A 93 -2.29 -26.25 -11.12
N LYS A 94 -3.41 -25.59 -11.41
CA LYS A 94 -4.76 -26.03 -11.01
C LYS A 94 -5.25 -27.31 -11.72
N ASP A 95 -4.94 -27.46 -13.01
CA ASP A 95 -5.40 -28.56 -13.85
C ASP A 95 -4.23 -29.50 -14.16
N LEU A 96 -4.49 -30.76 -14.54
CA LEU A 96 -3.47 -31.61 -15.16
C LEU A 96 -3.35 -31.26 -16.65
N LYS A 97 -2.17 -31.48 -17.23
CA LYS A 97 -1.90 -31.24 -18.65
C LYS A 97 -1.38 -32.51 -19.32
N GLU A 98 -0.13 -32.85 -19.04
CA GLU A 98 0.55 -34.00 -19.63
C GLU A 98 1.18 -34.80 -18.50
N GLU A 99 0.94 -36.11 -18.49
CA GLU A 99 1.24 -36.99 -17.36
C GLU A 99 2.74 -36.98 -16.98
N GLU A 100 3.63 -37.10 -17.95
CA GLU A 100 5.08 -37.13 -17.71
C GLU A 100 5.61 -35.79 -17.19
N SER A 101 5.24 -34.70 -17.87
CA SER A 101 5.57 -33.33 -17.48
C SER A 101 5.05 -32.98 -16.09
N ASP A 102 3.83 -33.40 -15.76
CA ASP A 102 3.20 -33.19 -14.46
C ASP A 102 3.88 -34.01 -13.36
N ALA A 103 4.18 -35.28 -13.63
CA ALA A 103 4.86 -36.17 -12.70
C ALA A 103 6.27 -35.65 -12.36
N TYR A 104 6.99 -35.17 -13.37
CA TYR A 104 8.32 -34.59 -13.18
C TYR A 104 8.27 -33.31 -12.34
N LEU A 105 7.37 -32.38 -12.64
CA LEU A 105 7.17 -31.18 -11.82
C LEU A 105 6.74 -31.51 -10.37
N ALA A 106 5.83 -32.48 -10.20
CA ALA A 106 5.35 -32.91 -8.89
C ALA A 106 6.48 -33.43 -7.98
N LYS A 107 7.48 -34.10 -8.55
CA LYS A 107 8.67 -34.61 -7.83
C LYS A 107 9.36 -33.49 -7.04
N PHE A 108 9.46 -32.28 -7.60
CA PHE A 108 10.17 -31.15 -7.00
C PHE A 108 9.26 -30.21 -6.20
N LEU A 109 7.99 -30.03 -6.61
CA LEU A 109 7.05 -29.18 -5.88
C LEU A 109 6.74 -29.69 -4.45
N GLN A 110 6.85 -31.01 -4.22
CA GLN A 110 6.67 -31.60 -2.89
C GLN A 110 7.88 -31.43 -1.95
N HIS A 111 8.99 -30.85 -2.43
CA HIS A 111 10.20 -30.66 -1.64
C HIS A 111 9.95 -29.72 -0.45
N GLU A 112 10.58 -29.97 0.70
CA GLU A 112 10.30 -29.22 1.93
C GLU A 112 10.72 -27.73 1.83
N LYS A 113 11.75 -27.42 1.04
CA LYS A 113 12.21 -26.06 0.79
C LYS A 113 11.28 -25.26 -0.13
N VAL A 114 10.35 -25.92 -0.82
CA VAL A 114 9.43 -25.27 -1.76
C VAL A 114 8.15 -24.83 -1.04
N ILE A 115 7.76 -23.59 -1.25
CA ILE A 115 6.49 -23.00 -0.84
C ILE A 115 5.69 -22.70 -2.11
N SER A 116 4.55 -23.38 -2.26
CA SER A 116 3.66 -23.21 -3.40
C SER A 116 2.66 -22.07 -3.18
N ALA A 117 2.30 -21.39 -4.27
CA ALA A 117 1.23 -20.43 -4.27
C ALA A 117 -0.15 -21.08 -4.05
N LYS A 118 -1.01 -20.40 -3.29
CA LYS A 118 -2.47 -20.52 -3.36
C LYS A 118 -3.09 -19.14 -3.48
N ASN A 119 -4.26 -19.04 -4.07
CA ASN A 119 -5.03 -17.81 -4.17
C ASN A 119 -6.35 -17.99 -3.41
N ILE A 120 -6.77 -16.97 -2.68
CA ILE A 120 -8.04 -16.92 -1.95
C ILE A 120 -8.92 -15.89 -2.64
N ASP A 121 -9.95 -16.36 -3.34
CA ASP A 121 -10.92 -15.53 -4.03
C ASP A 121 -12.32 -15.78 -3.45
N ASN A 122 -12.90 -14.77 -2.81
CA ASN A 122 -14.24 -14.85 -2.19
C ASN A 122 -14.42 -16.12 -1.33
N ASP A 123 -13.46 -16.37 -0.42
CA ASP A 123 -13.38 -17.57 0.43
C ASP A 123 -13.15 -18.91 -0.28
N LYS A 124 -13.03 -18.92 -1.61
CA LYS A 124 -12.61 -20.10 -2.37
C LYS A 124 -11.09 -20.13 -2.46
N ILE A 125 -10.51 -21.27 -2.08
CA ILE A 125 -9.07 -21.52 -2.17
C ILE A 125 -8.77 -22.16 -3.52
N ILE A 126 -8.07 -21.43 -4.37
CA ILE A 126 -7.51 -21.92 -5.64
C ILE A 126 -6.05 -22.29 -5.36
N LYS A 127 -5.69 -23.55 -5.55
CA LYS A 127 -4.33 -24.06 -5.28
C LYS A 127 -3.92 -25.10 -6.31
N ASN A 128 -2.70 -25.59 -6.20
CA ASN A 128 -2.19 -26.66 -7.04
C ASN A 128 -3.09 -27.90 -6.97
N HIS A 129 -3.23 -28.59 -8.11
CA HIS A 129 -3.95 -29.85 -8.20
C HIS A 129 -3.43 -30.85 -7.16
N PRO A 130 -4.29 -31.65 -6.49
CA PRO A 130 -3.86 -32.60 -5.45
C PRO A 130 -2.76 -33.58 -5.88
N PHE A 131 -2.68 -33.87 -7.17
CA PHE A 131 -1.61 -34.70 -7.77
C PHE A 131 -0.19 -34.20 -7.42
N PHE A 132 0.02 -32.88 -7.37
CA PHE A 132 1.33 -32.29 -7.07
C PHE A 132 1.76 -32.47 -5.60
N LYS A 133 0.86 -32.91 -4.70
CA LYS A 133 1.13 -33.25 -3.29
C LYS A 133 1.98 -32.20 -2.55
N THR A 134 1.71 -30.93 -2.82
CA THR A 134 2.46 -29.81 -2.23
C THR A 134 2.36 -29.81 -0.72
N LYS A 135 3.51 -29.87 -0.03
CA LYS A 135 3.55 -29.93 1.45
C LYS A 135 3.34 -28.57 2.10
N ASN A 136 3.85 -27.51 1.47
CA ASN A 136 3.76 -26.15 1.97
C ASN A 136 3.08 -25.27 0.92
N ASP A 137 1.98 -24.63 1.31
CA ASP A 137 1.35 -23.58 0.51
C ASP A 137 1.17 -22.29 1.34
N ALA A 138 1.03 -21.15 0.66
CA ALA A 138 0.76 -19.85 1.26
C ALA A 138 0.07 -18.93 0.27
N PHE A 139 -0.76 -18.00 0.76
CA PHE A 139 -1.59 -17.20 -0.14
C PHE A 139 -0.79 -16.08 -0.82
N ILE A 140 -0.97 -15.92 -2.14
CA ILE A 140 -0.28 -14.88 -2.93
C ILE A 140 -1.07 -13.56 -2.99
N ASN A 141 -2.33 -13.54 -2.53
CA ASN A 141 -3.09 -12.31 -2.40
C ASN A 141 -2.31 -11.30 -1.54
N ILE A 142 -2.07 -10.10 -2.07
CA ILE A 142 -1.27 -9.10 -1.35
C ILE A 142 -2.12 -8.42 -0.26
N ASN A 143 -3.33 -8.01 -0.61
CA ASN A 143 -4.32 -7.50 0.32
C ASN A 143 -5.73 -7.96 -0.07
N PHE A 144 -6.66 -7.85 0.87
CA PHE A 144 -8.08 -8.16 0.69
C PHE A 144 -8.95 -6.90 0.71
N SER A 145 -8.35 -5.70 0.55
CA SER A 145 -9.07 -4.41 0.62
C SER A 145 -9.71 -3.97 -0.69
N GLY A 146 -9.27 -4.54 -1.82
CA GLY A 146 -9.66 -4.06 -3.15
C GLY A 146 -9.13 -2.65 -3.44
N GLU A 147 -7.95 -2.30 -2.92
CA GLU A 147 -7.20 -1.10 -3.32
C GLU A 147 -6.55 -1.35 -4.69
N ASN A 148 -6.72 -0.41 -5.63
CA ASN A 148 -6.10 -0.50 -6.96
C ASN A 148 -4.57 -0.34 -6.88
N VAL A 149 -4.11 0.56 -6.01
CA VAL A 149 -2.68 0.78 -5.73
C VAL A 149 -2.29 0.00 -4.48
N ILE A 150 -1.35 -0.92 -4.63
CA ILE A 150 -0.90 -1.81 -3.57
C ILE A 150 0.00 -1.07 -2.59
N ARG A 151 -0.60 -0.46 -1.57
CA ARG A 151 0.12 0.26 -0.49
C ARG A 151 0.26 -0.55 0.77
N THR A 152 -0.67 -1.47 0.98
CA THR A 152 -0.80 -2.27 2.19
C THR A 152 -0.88 -3.74 1.84
N PHE A 153 -0.57 -4.57 2.83
CA PHE A 153 -0.68 -6.01 2.74
C PHE A 153 -1.33 -6.60 3.99
N ASP A 154 -1.92 -7.78 3.82
CA ASP A 154 -2.47 -8.59 4.90
C ASP A 154 -1.55 -9.80 5.09
N ALA A 155 -0.86 -9.89 6.24
CA ALA A 155 0.08 -10.97 6.53
C ALA A 155 -0.60 -12.31 6.79
N PHE A 156 -1.84 -12.24 7.30
CA PHE A 156 -2.66 -13.37 7.69
C PHE A 156 -4.07 -13.18 7.15
N TYR A 157 -4.67 -14.28 6.72
CA TYR A 157 -6.07 -14.35 6.37
C TYR A 157 -6.66 -15.61 6.99
N LYS A 158 -7.57 -15.43 7.95
CA LYS A 158 -8.05 -16.52 8.81
C LYS A 158 -6.86 -17.22 9.50
N GLN A 159 -6.59 -18.48 9.17
CA GLN A 159 -5.47 -19.26 9.73
C GLN A 159 -4.27 -19.36 8.76
N ASP A 160 -4.43 -18.86 7.54
CA ASP A 160 -3.38 -18.94 6.53
C ASP A 160 -2.46 -17.73 6.60
N SER A 161 -1.18 -17.95 6.30
CA SER A 161 -0.16 -16.91 6.19
C SER A 161 0.09 -16.55 4.73
N SER A 162 0.48 -15.28 4.52
CA SER A 162 0.85 -14.78 3.21
C SER A 162 2.10 -15.49 2.69
N PHE A 163 2.24 -15.53 1.38
CA PHE A 163 3.39 -16.12 0.68
C PHE A 163 4.70 -15.53 1.16
N ALA A 164 4.78 -14.21 1.25
CA ALA A 164 5.94 -13.51 1.76
C ALA A 164 6.23 -13.85 3.23
N THR A 165 5.20 -13.91 4.10
CA THR A 165 5.36 -14.24 5.52
C THR A 165 5.91 -15.65 5.70
N LYS A 166 5.35 -16.64 4.99
CA LYS A 166 5.79 -18.05 5.12
C LYS A 166 7.22 -18.26 4.61
N ILE A 167 7.60 -17.58 3.53
CA ILE A 167 8.97 -17.62 2.99
C ILE A 167 9.95 -16.97 3.96
N ALA A 168 9.64 -15.78 4.46
CA ALA A 168 10.52 -15.08 5.40
C ALA A 168 10.73 -15.90 6.68
N LEU A 169 9.70 -16.53 7.23
CA LEU A 169 9.82 -17.40 8.42
C LEU A 169 10.69 -18.65 8.20
N LYS A 170 10.80 -19.16 6.97
CA LYS A 170 11.76 -20.24 6.67
C LYS A 170 13.20 -19.74 6.54
N PHE A 171 13.38 -18.45 6.27
CA PHE A 171 14.69 -17.85 6.10
C PHE A 171 15.27 -17.32 7.41
N THR A 172 14.46 -16.60 8.20
CA THR A 172 14.88 -15.97 9.46
C THR A 172 13.72 -15.81 10.43
N ASP A 173 14.02 -15.76 11.72
CA ASP A 173 13.04 -15.47 12.76
C ASP A 173 12.77 -13.96 12.81
N PHE A 174 11.51 -13.57 12.83
CA PHE A 174 11.11 -12.18 13.06
C PHE A 174 9.80 -12.13 13.87
N SER A 175 9.53 -10.98 14.49
CA SER A 175 8.35 -10.81 15.35
C SER A 175 7.07 -10.76 14.53
N VAL A 176 6.39 -11.91 14.44
CA VAL A 176 5.11 -12.07 13.76
C VAL A 176 3.99 -11.26 14.44
N GLU A 177 4.09 -10.99 15.74
CA GLU A 177 3.10 -10.18 16.47
C GLU A 177 2.93 -8.77 15.87
N LYS A 178 4.00 -8.24 15.26
CA LYS A 178 3.95 -6.96 14.54
C LYS A 178 3.04 -7.00 13.30
N LEU A 179 2.65 -8.18 12.84
CA LEU A 179 1.86 -8.41 11.62
C LEU A 179 0.37 -8.70 11.86
N ASN A 180 -0.11 -8.59 13.11
CA ASN A 180 -1.50 -8.92 13.46
C ASN A 180 -2.58 -8.06 12.78
N ASN A 181 -2.19 -6.90 12.25
CA ASN A 181 -3.07 -6.01 11.51
C ASN A 181 -2.47 -5.73 10.14
N ARG A 182 -3.31 -5.29 9.20
CA ARG A 182 -2.87 -4.73 7.91
C ARG A 182 -1.75 -3.72 8.11
N LYS A 183 -0.70 -3.83 7.31
CA LYS A 183 0.48 -2.95 7.37
C LYS A 183 0.77 -2.32 6.03
N ARG A 184 1.38 -1.13 6.06
CA ARG A 184 1.94 -0.48 4.89
C ARG A 184 3.22 -1.18 4.44
N ILE A 185 3.38 -1.33 3.13
CA ILE A 185 4.56 -1.92 2.52
C ILE A 185 5.66 -0.87 2.46
N LYS A 186 6.83 -1.19 3.01
CA LYS A 186 8.05 -0.41 2.79
C LYS A 186 8.73 -0.89 1.51
N TYR A 187 8.39 -0.26 0.39
CA TYR A 187 9.03 -0.58 -0.88
C TYR A 187 10.50 -0.16 -0.88
N THR A 188 11.38 -1.08 -1.29
CA THR A 188 12.80 -0.81 -1.55
C THR A 188 13.10 -0.59 -3.02
N GLY A 189 12.21 -1.03 -3.92
CA GLY A 189 12.29 -0.72 -5.36
C GLY A 189 11.60 -1.77 -6.24
N ASN A 190 11.85 -1.69 -7.55
CA ASN A 190 11.30 -2.62 -8.54
C ASN A 190 12.24 -3.82 -8.76
N TYR A 191 11.99 -4.67 -9.75
CA TYR A 191 12.74 -5.92 -9.99
C TYR A 191 14.26 -5.71 -10.10
N LYS A 192 14.71 -4.55 -10.58
CA LYS A 192 16.13 -4.17 -10.66
C LYS A 192 16.82 -3.99 -9.30
N SER A 193 16.05 -3.76 -8.23
CA SER A 193 16.56 -3.69 -6.86
C SER A 193 16.89 -5.06 -6.27
N PHE A 194 16.55 -6.15 -6.96
CA PHE A 194 16.83 -7.52 -6.57
C PHE A 194 17.68 -8.19 -7.64
N PHE A 195 18.53 -9.13 -7.24
CA PHE A 195 19.18 -9.99 -8.22
C PHE A 195 18.09 -10.74 -9.00
N ASN A 196 18.11 -10.63 -10.32
CA ASN A 196 17.09 -11.21 -11.20
C ASN A 196 17.76 -11.90 -12.39
N ILE A 197 17.20 -13.03 -12.82
CA ILE A 197 17.73 -13.85 -13.91
C ILE A 197 16.58 -14.53 -14.68
N GLY A 198 16.74 -14.65 -16.00
CA GLY A 198 15.81 -15.37 -16.86
C GLY A 198 15.98 -16.89 -16.82
N PHE A 199 15.00 -17.64 -17.31
CA PHE A 199 15.08 -19.11 -17.39
C PHE A 199 16.29 -19.55 -18.22
N ASP A 200 16.41 -19.09 -19.47
CA ASP A 200 17.46 -19.57 -20.38
C ASP A 200 18.85 -19.24 -19.85
N GLU A 201 19.04 -18.02 -19.35
CA GLU A 201 20.31 -17.57 -18.77
C GLU A 201 20.71 -18.43 -17.57
N LEU A 202 19.77 -18.70 -16.66
CA LEU A 202 20.04 -19.53 -15.49
C LEU A 202 20.38 -20.98 -15.88
N MET A 203 19.66 -21.55 -16.85
CA MET A 203 19.90 -22.93 -17.27
C MET A 203 21.27 -23.10 -17.97
N LEU A 204 21.79 -22.05 -18.59
CA LEU A 204 23.13 -22.03 -19.20
C LEU A 204 24.28 -21.92 -18.18
N LEU A 205 24.01 -21.47 -16.95
CA LEU A 205 25.05 -21.33 -15.92
C LEU A 205 25.49 -22.69 -15.38
N ASN A 206 26.79 -22.96 -15.46
CA ASN A 206 27.40 -24.15 -14.86
C ASN A 206 27.48 -24.05 -13.33
N ASP A 207 27.82 -22.86 -12.81
CA ASP A 207 27.87 -22.60 -11.37
C ASP A 207 26.65 -21.78 -10.92
N LYS A 208 25.86 -22.36 -10.02
CA LYS A 208 24.67 -21.77 -9.42
C LYS A 208 24.85 -21.52 -7.91
N SER A 209 26.08 -21.57 -7.40
CA SER A 209 26.42 -21.42 -5.97
C SER A 209 25.95 -20.10 -5.35
N PHE A 210 25.73 -19.06 -6.16
CA PHE A 210 25.15 -17.79 -5.69
C PHE A 210 23.75 -17.92 -5.10
N MET A 211 23.03 -19.03 -5.39
CA MET A 211 21.72 -19.34 -4.80
C MET A 211 21.79 -20.02 -3.43
N LYS A 212 22.98 -20.49 -3.02
CA LYS A 212 23.15 -21.20 -1.76
C LYS A 212 22.76 -20.34 -0.57
N ASP A 213 21.97 -20.91 0.33
CA ASP A 213 21.43 -20.24 1.52
C ASP A 213 20.63 -18.95 1.21
N LYS A 214 20.16 -18.77 -0.03
CA LYS A 214 19.34 -17.61 -0.44
C LYS A 214 17.85 -17.94 -0.49
N ILE A 215 17.04 -16.88 -0.59
CA ILE A 215 15.63 -16.95 -0.96
C ILE A 215 15.56 -16.89 -2.48
N VAL A 216 14.92 -17.87 -3.12
CA VAL A 216 14.72 -17.88 -4.57
C VAL A 216 13.22 -17.82 -4.86
N LEU A 217 12.78 -16.83 -5.63
CA LEU A 217 11.37 -16.62 -5.99
C LEU A 217 11.20 -16.85 -7.49
N LEU A 218 10.39 -17.85 -7.84
CA LEU A 218 10.01 -18.15 -9.21
C LEU A 218 8.66 -17.48 -9.48
N GLY A 219 8.60 -16.64 -10.50
CA GLY A 219 7.36 -15.97 -10.89
C GLY A 219 7.51 -15.32 -12.26
N TYR A 220 6.40 -14.83 -12.80
CA TYR A 220 6.41 -14.13 -14.08
C TYR A 220 6.96 -12.70 -13.90
N LEU A 221 7.97 -12.34 -14.70
CA LEU A 221 8.60 -11.02 -14.71
C LEU A 221 8.61 -10.41 -16.12
N GLY A 222 7.72 -10.87 -16.99
CA GLY A 222 7.57 -10.39 -18.37
C GLY A 222 8.34 -11.19 -19.40
N THR A 223 7.98 -11.03 -20.66
CA THR A 223 8.66 -11.66 -21.82
C THR A 223 8.91 -10.62 -22.91
N PRO A 224 10.12 -10.04 -23.03
CA PRO A 224 11.34 -10.31 -22.27
C PRO A 224 11.28 -9.81 -20.82
N LEU A 225 12.26 -10.22 -19.98
CA LEU A 225 12.35 -9.82 -18.58
C LEU A 225 12.24 -8.29 -18.43
N GLY A 226 11.31 -7.84 -17.58
CA GLY A 226 11.04 -6.42 -17.34
C GLY A 226 10.19 -5.74 -18.41
N SER A 227 9.56 -6.49 -19.32
CA SER A 227 8.67 -5.95 -20.36
C SER A 227 7.63 -4.99 -19.79
N ASN A 228 7.52 -3.81 -20.40
CA ASN A 228 6.55 -2.78 -20.02
C ASN A 228 5.13 -3.06 -20.52
N TYR A 229 4.97 -3.99 -21.46
CA TYR A 229 3.71 -4.24 -22.15
C TYR A 229 2.88 -5.37 -21.53
N ASP A 230 3.45 -6.13 -20.60
CA ASP A 230 2.76 -7.20 -19.87
C ASP A 230 1.92 -6.60 -18.73
N VAL A 231 0.87 -5.87 -19.12
CA VAL A 231 0.02 -5.06 -18.24
C VAL A 231 -0.87 -5.93 -17.34
N GLU A 232 -1.32 -7.08 -17.83
CA GLU A 232 -2.27 -7.97 -17.12
C GLU A 232 -1.67 -8.60 -15.86
N ASP A 233 -0.34 -8.79 -15.84
CA ASP A 233 0.38 -9.44 -14.74
C ASP A 233 0.99 -8.44 -13.74
N LYS A 234 0.69 -7.15 -13.90
CA LYS A 234 1.24 -6.07 -13.06
C LYS A 234 0.18 -5.40 -12.21
N PHE A 235 0.65 -4.88 -11.08
CA PHE A 235 -0.12 -4.08 -10.13
C PHE A 235 0.37 -2.63 -10.15
N PHE A 236 -0.52 -1.71 -9.76
CA PHE A 236 -0.13 -0.34 -9.45
C PHE A 236 0.53 -0.29 -8.09
N THR A 237 1.68 0.37 -7.98
CA THR A 237 2.36 0.58 -6.70
C THR A 237 2.71 2.06 -6.48
N PRO A 238 3.05 2.48 -5.25
CA PRO A 238 3.57 3.82 -4.98
C PRO A 238 4.84 4.20 -5.76
N LEU A 239 5.56 3.23 -6.33
CA LEU A 239 6.77 3.48 -7.12
C LEU A 239 6.48 3.87 -8.57
N ASN A 240 5.20 3.84 -8.98
CA ASN A 240 4.82 4.26 -10.32
C ASN A 240 5.20 5.73 -10.55
N GLU A 241 6.01 6.00 -11.58
CA GLU A 241 6.42 7.36 -11.95
C GLU A 241 5.21 8.29 -12.16
N LYS A 242 4.10 7.74 -12.65
CA LYS A 242 2.84 8.45 -12.84
C LYS A 242 1.87 8.11 -11.72
N THR A 243 1.91 8.92 -10.66
CA THR A 243 1.09 8.80 -9.44
C THR A 243 -0.38 9.20 -9.61
N ALA A 244 -0.75 9.80 -10.74
CA ALA A 244 -2.13 10.22 -11.02
C ALA A 244 -2.52 10.05 -12.49
N GLY A 245 -3.79 9.74 -12.73
CA GLY A 245 -4.37 9.61 -14.08
C GLY A 245 -4.29 8.19 -14.66
N LYS A 246 -4.36 8.09 -15.99
CA LYS A 246 -4.29 6.81 -16.72
C LYS A 246 -2.82 6.41 -16.93
N SER A 247 -2.21 5.78 -15.94
CA SER A 247 -0.89 5.14 -16.07
C SER A 247 -1.04 3.64 -16.33
N LEU A 248 0.05 3.01 -16.79
CA LEU A 248 0.15 1.55 -16.82
C LEU A 248 0.61 1.06 -15.44
N PRO A 249 0.19 -0.14 -15.00
CA PRO A 249 0.72 -0.76 -13.79
C PRO A 249 2.22 -1.04 -13.94
N ASP A 250 2.95 -0.99 -12.83
CA ASP A 250 4.41 -0.84 -12.80
C ASP A 250 5.17 -2.03 -12.20
N MET A 251 4.51 -2.94 -11.46
CA MET A 251 5.21 -3.99 -10.73
C MET A 251 4.53 -5.37 -10.81
N PHE A 252 5.32 -6.41 -11.09
CA PHE A 252 4.85 -7.80 -11.05
C PHE A 252 4.60 -8.29 -9.61
N GLY A 253 3.62 -9.18 -9.42
CA GLY A 253 3.24 -9.71 -8.10
C GLY A 253 4.43 -10.29 -7.30
N VAL A 254 5.28 -11.10 -7.96
CA VAL A 254 6.47 -11.70 -7.35
C VAL A 254 7.47 -10.64 -6.83
N VAL A 255 7.54 -9.47 -7.45
CA VAL A 255 8.41 -8.35 -7.02
C VAL A 255 7.82 -7.67 -5.78
N ILE A 256 6.49 -7.60 -5.66
CA ILE A 256 5.84 -7.12 -4.43
C ILE A 256 6.13 -8.09 -3.28
N HIS A 257 6.04 -9.40 -3.53
CA HIS A 257 6.45 -10.41 -2.54
C HIS A 257 7.93 -10.27 -2.14
N ALA A 258 8.84 -9.96 -3.07
CA ALA A 258 10.24 -9.71 -2.75
C ALA A 258 10.43 -8.48 -1.84
N ASN A 259 9.70 -7.38 -2.09
CA ASN A 259 9.70 -6.20 -1.21
C ASN A 259 9.19 -6.54 0.20
N LEU A 260 8.10 -7.32 0.31
CA LEU A 260 7.57 -7.78 1.58
C LEU A 260 8.57 -8.66 2.35
N ILE A 261 9.19 -9.62 1.68
CA ILE A 261 10.21 -10.49 2.27
C ILE A 261 11.39 -9.64 2.73
N ASN A 262 11.87 -8.71 1.91
CA ASN A 262 12.94 -7.78 2.28
C ASN A 262 12.59 -6.96 3.54
N MET A 263 11.35 -6.49 3.62
CA MET A 263 10.83 -5.77 4.79
C MET A 263 10.87 -6.65 6.05
N PHE A 264 10.50 -7.93 5.95
CA PHE A 264 10.50 -8.87 7.07
C PHE A 264 11.91 -9.24 7.53
N ILE A 265 12.81 -9.62 6.62
CA ILE A 265 14.16 -10.08 6.98
C ILE A 265 15.01 -8.97 7.62
N ASN A 266 14.74 -7.71 7.28
CA ASN A 266 15.42 -6.55 7.87
C ASN A 266 14.65 -5.96 9.07
N ASN A 267 13.47 -6.49 9.41
CA ASN A 267 12.59 -5.97 10.47
C ASN A 267 12.29 -4.46 10.32
N GLU A 268 12.15 -4.00 9.08
CA GLU A 268 11.93 -2.59 8.72
C GLU A 268 10.45 -2.31 8.48
N PHE A 269 9.71 -1.89 9.51
CA PHE A 269 8.28 -1.63 9.40
C PHE A 269 7.95 -0.16 9.48
N ILE A 270 6.99 0.29 8.66
CA ILE A 270 6.43 1.63 8.76
C ILE A 270 5.46 1.68 9.94
N TYR A 271 5.71 2.59 10.87
CA TYR A 271 4.80 2.89 11.96
C TYR A 271 3.64 3.76 11.47
N GLU A 272 2.44 3.19 11.43
CA GLU A 272 1.23 3.91 11.07
C GLU A 272 0.57 4.50 12.31
N VAL A 273 0.43 5.83 12.33
CA VAL A 273 -0.24 6.53 13.43
C VAL A 273 -1.72 6.14 13.45
N SER A 274 -2.21 5.75 14.62
CA SER A 274 -3.57 5.27 14.78
C SER A 274 -4.61 6.30 14.31
N ASN A 275 -5.71 5.83 13.74
CA ASN A 275 -6.82 6.70 13.32
C ASN A 275 -7.38 7.56 14.47
N THR A 276 -7.38 7.03 15.70
CA THR A 276 -7.79 7.76 16.89
C THR A 276 -6.86 8.95 17.16
N THR A 277 -5.54 8.73 17.14
CA THR A 277 -4.56 9.80 17.29
C THR A 277 -4.69 10.83 16.18
N THR A 278 -4.79 10.40 14.92
CA THR A 278 -4.99 11.30 13.77
C THR A 278 -6.28 12.11 13.91
N THR A 279 -7.35 11.52 14.42
CA THR A 279 -8.63 12.22 14.66
C THR A 279 -8.50 13.27 15.75
N ILE A 280 -7.90 12.93 16.90
CA ILE A 280 -7.66 13.89 17.99
C ILE A 280 -6.82 15.06 17.51
N VAL A 281 -5.71 14.77 16.80
CA VAL A 281 -4.83 15.80 16.23
C VAL A 281 -5.61 16.67 15.25
N THR A 282 -6.44 16.08 14.38
CA THR A 282 -7.29 16.83 13.44
C THR A 282 -8.25 17.77 14.18
N LEU A 283 -8.94 17.31 15.21
CA LEU A 283 -9.85 18.15 16.01
C LEU A 283 -9.11 19.34 16.66
N CYS A 284 -7.92 19.09 17.21
CA CYS A 284 -7.06 20.15 17.75
C CYS A 284 -6.68 21.17 16.67
N PHE A 285 -6.25 20.72 15.49
CA PHE A 285 -5.89 21.60 14.37
C PHE A 285 -7.07 22.42 13.87
N VAL A 286 -8.25 21.81 13.71
CA VAL A 286 -9.48 22.53 13.32
C VAL A 286 -9.80 23.62 14.34
N PHE A 287 -9.73 23.30 15.65
CA PHE A 287 -9.99 24.28 16.69
C PHE A 287 -8.99 25.45 16.67
N LEU A 288 -7.69 25.15 16.55
CA LEU A 288 -6.65 26.17 16.43
C LEU A 288 -6.86 27.04 15.17
N PHE A 289 -7.24 26.42 14.06
CA PHE A 289 -7.55 27.12 12.82
C PHE A 289 -8.79 28.01 12.99
N MET A 290 -9.81 27.58 13.72
CA MET A 290 -11.02 28.36 13.99
C MET A 290 -10.74 29.60 14.85
N ILE A 291 -9.79 29.53 15.79
CA ILE A 291 -9.33 30.73 16.51
C ILE A 291 -8.80 31.79 15.53
N LEU A 292 -8.04 31.35 14.52
CA LEU A 292 -7.50 32.22 13.48
C LEU A 292 -8.61 32.77 12.58
N VAL A 293 -9.53 31.93 12.11
CA VAL A 293 -10.66 32.36 11.27
C VAL A 293 -11.54 33.39 11.97
N VAL A 294 -11.88 33.18 13.25
CA VAL A 294 -12.65 34.15 14.06
C VAL A 294 -11.92 35.50 14.17
N LYS A 295 -10.58 35.49 14.32
CA LYS A 295 -9.79 36.72 14.34
C LYS A 295 -9.79 37.43 12.99
N LEU A 296 -9.71 36.68 11.89
CA LEU A 296 -9.74 37.24 10.53
C LEU A 296 -11.10 37.84 10.20
N GLU A 297 -12.19 37.16 10.54
CA GLU A 297 -13.55 37.64 10.32
C GLU A 297 -13.79 38.99 11.01
N ARG A 298 -13.33 39.12 12.27
CA ARG A 298 -13.47 40.39 13.00
C ARG A 298 -12.68 41.54 12.37
N LYS A 299 -11.57 41.26 11.68
CA LYS A 299 -10.78 42.29 10.98
C LYS A 299 -11.43 42.77 9.68
N GLY A 300 -12.38 42.02 9.13
CA GLY A 300 -13.14 42.37 7.94
C GLY A 300 -13.13 41.28 6.87
N GLU A 301 -14.10 41.37 5.97
CA GLU A 301 -14.41 40.31 4.99
C GLU A 301 -13.24 39.99 4.04
N ILE A 302 -12.44 40.99 3.66
CA ILE A 302 -11.26 40.78 2.79
C ILE A 302 -10.25 39.86 3.48
N TYR A 303 -9.96 40.09 4.76
CA TYR A 303 -9.05 39.24 5.52
C TYR A 303 -9.58 37.81 5.65
N ASN A 304 -10.88 37.63 5.88
CA ASN A 304 -11.45 36.29 5.95
C ASN A 304 -11.54 35.58 4.59
N ARG A 305 -11.66 36.30 3.47
CA ARG A 305 -11.61 35.70 2.14
C ARG A 305 -10.17 35.41 1.72
N THR A 306 -9.35 36.43 1.49
CA THR A 306 -8.06 36.24 0.82
C THR A 306 -6.99 35.67 1.75
N LEU A 307 -6.81 36.26 2.94
CA LEU A 307 -5.76 35.85 3.87
C LEU A 307 -6.03 34.45 4.44
N LYS A 308 -7.30 34.07 4.67
CA LYS A 308 -7.66 32.70 5.06
C LYS A 308 -7.20 31.66 4.02
N TRP A 309 -7.46 31.89 2.73
CA TRP A 309 -7.05 30.98 1.66
C TRP A 309 -5.53 30.87 1.56
N LEU A 310 -4.81 31.99 1.70
CA LEU A 310 -3.34 31.99 1.74
C LEU A 310 -2.82 31.16 2.93
N ILE A 311 -3.41 31.32 4.11
CA ILE A 311 -3.01 30.58 5.31
C ILE A 311 -3.36 29.09 5.17
N LEU A 312 -4.50 28.73 4.59
CA LEU A 312 -4.85 27.34 4.28
C LEU A 312 -3.83 26.71 3.31
N LEU A 313 -3.43 27.43 2.26
CA LEU A 313 -2.44 26.95 1.32
C LEU A 313 -1.09 26.69 2.01
N LEU A 314 -0.60 27.65 2.80
CA LEU A 314 0.64 27.50 3.56
C LEU A 314 0.55 26.35 4.57
N PHE A 315 -0.59 26.21 5.25
CA PHE A 315 -0.85 25.11 6.18
C PHE A 315 -0.78 23.76 5.49
N THR A 316 -1.40 23.60 4.31
CA THR A 316 -1.34 22.38 3.51
C THR A 316 0.09 22.06 3.07
N ILE A 317 0.86 23.06 2.62
CA ILE A 317 2.27 22.88 2.21
C ILE A 317 3.12 22.43 3.40
N ILE A 318 2.99 23.08 4.56
CA ILE A 318 3.74 22.74 5.78
C ILE A 318 3.41 21.31 6.22
N LEU A 319 2.13 20.95 6.22
CA LEU A 319 1.73 19.59 6.62
C LEU A 319 2.20 18.53 5.64
N LEU A 320 2.20 18.81 4.33
CA LEU A 320 2.78 17.93 3.34
C LEU A 320 4.28 17.74 3.60
N TYR A 321 5.01 18.82 3.88
CA TYR A 321 6.42 18.73 4.22
C TYR A 321 6.66 17.90 5.49
N VAL A 322 5.88 18.10 6.56
CA VAL A 322 5.94 17.31 7.78
C VAL A 322 5.61 15.83 7.52
N HIS A 323 4.63 15.54 6.66
CA HIS A 323 4.31 14.17 6.24
C HIS A 323 5.52 13.49 5.59
N LEU A 324 6.18 14.17 4.65
CA LEU A 324 7.36 13.64 3.95
C LEU A 324 8.54 13.44 4.91
N LEU A 325 8.74 14.33 5.88
CA LEU A 325 9.74 14.17 6.94
C LEU A 325 9.46 12.93 7.80
N PHE A 326 8.23 12.75 8.26
CA PHE A 326 7.85 11.56 9.03
C PHE A 326 7.99 10.28 8.22
N LEU A 327 7.61 10.30 6.94
CA LEU A 327 7.78 9.14 6.07
C LEU A 327 9.26 8.78 5.86
N SER A 328 10.16 9.78 5.86
CA SER A 328 11.60 9.55 5.75
C SER A 328 12.23 8.81 6.94
N ILE A 329 11.54 8.79 8.08
CA ILE A 329 11.90 8.05 9.30
C ILE A 329 10.92 6.90 9.58
N ASP A 330 10.27 6.38 8.54
CA ASP A 330 9.35 5.25 8.59
C ASP A 330 8.09 5.48 9.47
N ILE A 331 7.61 6.72 9.57
CA ILE A 331 6.35 7.08 10.25
C ILE A 331 5.32 7.57 9.23
N TYR A 332 4.16 6.90 9.15
CA TYR A 332 3.06 7.31 8.29
C TYR A 332 1.95 8.01 9.08
N VAL A 333 1.60 9.22 8.62
CA VAL A 333 0.46 10.01 9.12
C VAL A 333 -0.47 10.33 7.97
N ASN A 334 -1.78 10.05 8.14
CA ASN A 334 -2.80 10.42 7.16
C ASN A 334 -3.09 11.94 7.20
N VAL A 335 -2.22 12.70 6.55
CA VAL A 335 -2.32 14.17 6.45
C VAL A 335 -3.42 14.61 5.48
N PHE A 336 -3.81 13.76 4.53
CA PHE A 336 -4.92 14.05 3.62
C PHE A 336 -6.23 14.23 4.39
N PHE A 337 -6.55 13.32 5.31
CA PHE A 337 -7.75 13.44 6.16
C PHE A 337 -7.72 14.72 7.00
N LEU A 338 -6.58 15.01 7.63
CA LEU A 338 -6.40 16.18 8.49
C LEU A 338 -6.56 17.51 7.71
N THR A 339 -5.96 17.60 6.52
CA THR A 339 -6.06 18.79 5.67
C THR A 339 -7.48 18.94 5.10
N ALA A 340 -8.08 17.86 4.60
CA ALA A 340 -9.42 17.89 4.03
C ALA A 340 -10.48 18.36 5.05
N ILE A 341 -10.49 17.80 6.25
CA ILE A 341 -11.44 18.19 7.30
C ILE A 341 -11.22 19.65 7.71
N THR A 342 -9.97 20.10 7.84
CA THR A 342 -9.65 21.49 8.19
C THR A 342 -10.14 22.46 7.13
N VAL A 343 -9.88 22.17 5.85
CA VAL A 343 -10.33 23.00 4.71
C VAL A 343 -11.85 23.07 4.66
N VAL A 344 -12.55 21.92 4.71
CA VAL A 344 -14.01 21.88 4.62
C VAL A 344 -14.64 22.59 5.80
N ALA A 345 -14.23 22.28 7.03
CA ALA A 345 -14.76 22.91 8.24
C ALA A 345 -14.55 24.43 8.22
N SER A 346 -13.37 24.91 7.81
CA SER A 346 -13.09 26.34 7.72
C SER A 346 -13.97 27.09 6.71
N ASN A 347 -14.44 26.40 5.66
CA ASN A 347 -15.36 26.97 4.68
C ASN A 347 -16.81 26.94 5.17
N MET A 348 -17.16 26.03 6.08
CA MET A 348 -18.46 26.03 6.76
C MET A 348 -18.65 27.21 7.73
N PHE A 349 -17.57 27.90 8.11
CA PHE A 349 -17.62 29.02 9.05
C PHE A 349 -18.57 30.15 8.63
N ILE A 350 -18.76 30.38 7.32
CA ILE A 350 -19.69 31.41 6.86
C ILE A 350 -21.13 31.12 7.32
N PHE A 351 -21.54 29.84 7.37
CA PHE A 351 -22.86 29.45 7.86
C PHE A 351 -23.00 29.71 9.36
N TYR A 352 -21.91 29.55 10.12
CA TYR A 352 -21.89 29.90 11.54
C TYR A 352 -22.15 31.41 11.76
N VAL A 353 -21.52 32.28 10.97
CA VAL A 353 -21.75 33.74 11.03
C VAL A 353 -23.22 34.07 10.76
N HIS A 354 -23.82 33.47 9.73
CA HIS A 354 -25.24 33.64 9.42
C HIS A 354 -26.15 33.12 10.53
N PHE A 355 -25.81 31.96 11.11
CA PHE A 355 -26.55 31.38 12.23
C PHE A 355 -26.54 32.31 13.45
N ILE A 356 -25.39 32.89 13.81
CA ILE A 356 -25.29 33.86 14.91
C ILE A 356 -26.11 35.12 14.62
N LYS A 357 -26.08 35.65 13.38
CA LYS A 357 -26.91 36.80 12.98
C LYS A 357 -28.41 36.50 13.14
N LEU A 358 -28.86 35.29 12.80
CA LEU A 358 -30.25 34.87 12.98
C LEU A 358 -30.61 34.68 14.47
N LEU A 359 -29.71 34.10 15.25
CA LEU A 359 -29.91 33.85 16.67
C LEU A 359 -30.04 35.15 17.46
N LYS A 360 -29.24 36.17 17.11
CA LYS A 360 -29.31 37.52 17.69
C LYS A 360 -30.64 38.24 17.47
N LYS A 361 -31.39 37.91 16.41
CA LYS A 361 -32.75 38.45 16.20
C LYS A 361 -33.76 37.94 17.23
N LYS A 362 -33.48 36.80 17.86
CA LYS A 362 -34.40 36.12 18.79
C LYS A 362 -33.92 36.13 20.24
N ILE A 363 -32.61 36.21 20.48
CA ILE A 363 -31.99 36.06 21.81
C ILE A 363 -30.86 37.08 21.96
N SER A 364 -30.68 37.64 23.16
CA SER A 364 -29.55 38.50 23.50
C SER A 364 -28.24 37.70 23.60
N TRP A 365 -27.59 37.47 22.46
CA TRP A 365 -26.32 36.75 22.39
C TRP A 365 -25.14 37.69 22.17
N LYS A 366 -24.23 37.77 23.14
CA LYS A 366 -22.96 38.50 23.01
C LYS A 366 -21.97 37.64 22.22
N SER A 367 -21.63 38.05 21.00
CA SER A 367 -20.63 37.36 20.16
C SER A 367 -19.31 38.13 20.17
N TYR A 368 -18.21 37.42 19.97
CA TYR A 368 -16.93 38.07 19.71
C TYR A 368 -16.84 38.73 18.31
N LEU A 369 -17.78 38.39 17.42
CA LEU A 369 -17.86 38.90 16.05
C LEU A 369 -18.58 40.26 15.95
N ASP A 370 -18.99 40.84 17.09
CA ASP A 370 -19.57 42.18 17.19
C ASP A 370 -18.51 43.30 17.11
#